data_AF-A0A8S8YYC5-F1
#
_entry.id   AF-A0A8S8YYC5-F1
#
_cell.length_a   1.000
_cell.length_b   1.000
_cell.length_c   1.000
_cell.angle_alpha   90.00
_cell.angle_beta   90.00
_cell.angle_gamma   90.00
#
_symmetry.space_group_name_H-M   'P 1'
#
loop_
_entity.id
_entity.type
_entity.pdbx_description
1 polymer ?
#
loop_
_entity_poly.entity_id
_entity_poly.type
_entity_poly.pdbx_seq_one_letter_code
_entity_poly.pdbx_strand_id
1 'polypeptide(L)' 'MQEISNEGGFRNSSIKCDDYKIKDNVVSFLLSRGSFATIVLRELMKPHNPLASGF' A
#
# COMPACT_ATOMS: atom_id res chain seq x y z
N MET A 1 19.33 -9.56 -24.78
CA MET A 1 18.30 -9.33 -23.75
C MET A 1 16.98 -9.63 -24.45
N GLN A 2 16.38 -10.77 -24.15
CA GLN A 2 15.16 -11.23 -24.84
C GLN A 2 13.96 -10.57 -24.17
N GLU A 3 13.07 -9.97 -24.94
CA GLU A 3 11.85 -9.35 -24.42
C GLU A 3 10.93 -10.44 -23.84
N ILE A 4 10.40 -10.17 -22.65
CA ILE A 4 9.49 -11.06 -21.93
C ILE A 4 8.08 -10.63 -22.33
N SER A 5 7.38 -11.44 -23.13
CA SER A 5 5.94 -11.23 -23.36
C SER A 5 5.20 -11.40 -22.04
N ASN A 6 4.46 -10.38 -21.62
CA ASN A 6 3.70 -10.39 -20.37
C ASN A 6 2.21 -10.29 -20.71
N GLU A 7 1.41 -11.29 -20.34
CA GLU A 7 -0.02 -11.37 -20.71
C GLU A 7 -0.91 -10.32 -20.01
N GLY A 8 -0.32 -9.56 -19.08
CA GLY A 8 -1.06 -8.61 -18.24
C GLY A 8 -1.87 -9.32 -17.16
N GLY A 9 -2.73 -8.56 -16.49
CA GLY A 9 -3.58 -9.09 -15.41
C GLY A 9 -4.46 -8.00 -14.81
N PHE A 10 -5.42 -8.42 -14.00
CA PHE A 10 -6.33 -7.51 -13.29
C PHE A 10 -5.80 -7.18 -11.90
N ARG A 11 -5.89 -5.90 -11.53
CA ARG A 11 -5.61 -5.43 -10.17
C ARG A 11 -6.78 -4.60 -9.67
N ASN A 12 -7.20 -4.83 -8.43
CA ASN A 12 -8.21 -4.00 -7.80
C ASN A 12 -7.66 -2.56 -7.63
N SER A 13 -8.47 -1.56 -7.97
CA SER A 13 -8.10 -0.15 -7.82
C SER A 13 -8.11 0.29 -6.35
N SER A 14 -8.96 -0.33 -5.54
CA SER A 14 -9.05 -0.10 -4.10
C SER A 14 -8.20 -1.11 -3.34
N ILE A 15 -7.64 -0.67 -2.21
CA ILE A 15 -7.02 -1.57 -1.24
C ILE A 15 -8.06 -1.96 -0.20
N LYS A 16 -8.22 -3.28 -0.01
CA LYS A 16 -8.97 -3.80 1.12
C LYS A 16 -8.07 -3.77 2.35
N CYS A 17 -8.47 -3.00 3.35
CA CYS A 17 -7.81 -2.86 4.63
C CYS A 17 -8.78 -3.30 5.73
N ASP A 18 -8.56 -4.49 6.28
CA ASP A 18 -9.41 -5.07 7.32
C ASP A 18 -8.73 -4.94 8.70
N ASP A 19 -9.52 -5.05 9.78
CA ASP A 19 -9.05 -5.05 11.17
C ASP A 19 -8.15 -3.86 11.56
N TYR A 20 -8.41 -2.68 10.98
CA TYR A 20 -7.68 -1.46 11.30
C TYR A 20 -7.83 -1.07 12.77
N LYS A 21 -6.70 -0.91 13.46
CA LYS A 21 -6.61 -0.46 14.86
C LYS A 21 -5.43 0.49 15.01
N ILE A 22 -5.60 1.52 15.82
CA ILE A 22 -4.53 2.44 16.21
C ILE A 22 -4.43 2.50 17.73
N LYS A 23 -3.21 2.40 18.25
CA LYS A 23 -2.89 2.61 19.66
C LYS A 23 -1.58 3.38 19.74
N ASP A 24 -1.68 4.63 20.20
CA ASP A 24 -0.56 5.57 20.24
C ASP A 24 0.13 5.66 18.86
N ASN A 25 1.40 5.25 18.78
CA ASN A 25 2.21 5.27 17.57
C ASN A 25 2.27 3.91 16.85
N VAL A 26 1.42 2.96 17.25
CA VAL A 26 1.35 1.63 16.65
C VAL A 26 0.03 1.49 15.89
N VAL A 27 0.14 1.16 14.61
CA VAL A 27 -1.00 0.82 13.75
C VAL A 27 -0.97 -0.65 13.40
N SER A 28 -2.13 -1.30 13.38
CA SER A 28 -2.30 -2.70 12.99
C SER A 28 -3.45 -2.80 11.98
N PHE A 29 -3.24 -3.54 10.90
CA PHE A 29 -4.21 -3.76 9.83
C PHE A 29 -3.85 -5.01 9.04
N LEU A 30 -4.82 -5.58 8.32
CA LEU A 30 -4.63 -6.68 7.40
C LEU A 30 -4.79 -6.21 5.96
N LEU A 31 -3.93 -6.71 5.07
CA LEU A 31 -3.95 -6.39 3.65
C LEU A 31 -4.00 -7.65 2.79
N SER A 32 -4.74 -7.56 1.69
CA SER A 32 -4.75 -8.59 0.65
C SER A 32 -3.35 -8.75 0.03
N ARG A 33 -2.99 -9.99 -0.32
CA ARG A 33 -1.76 -10.32 -1.06
C ARG A 33 -1.58 -9.40 -2.27
N GLY A 34 -0.37 -8.86 -2.45
CA GLY A 34 -0.05 -7.93 -3.55
C GLY A 34 -0.35 -6.45 -3.23
N SER A 35 -0.82 -6.15 -2.02
CA SER A 35 -0.94 -4.79 -1.49
C SER A 35 0.31 -4.42 -0.69
N PHE A 36 0.58 -3.13 -0.56
CA PHE A 36 1.73 -2.60 0.17
C PHE A 36 1.29 -1.79 1.38
N ALA A 37 1.90 -2.06 2.55
CA ALA A 37 1.62 -1.32 3.79
C ALA A 37 1.91 0.19 3.66
N THR A 38 2.89 0.56 2.83
CA THR A 38 3.25 1.95 2.57
C THR A 38 2.10 2.78 1.98
N ILE A 39 1.20 2.18 1.21
CA ILE A 39 0.02 2.88 0.68
C ILE A 39 -0.90 3.32 1.82
N VAL A 40 -1.14 2.44 2.80
CA VAL A 40 -1.96 2.76 3.98
C VAL A 40 -1.27 3.79 4.85
N LEU A 41 0.03 3.62 5.11
CA LEU A 41 0.80 4.55 5.94
C LEU A 41 0.86 5.96 5.33
N ARG A 42 1.04 6.08 4.01
CA ARG A 42 0.99 7.38 3.31
C ARG A 42 -0.36 8.07 3.50
N GLU A 43 -1.46 7.32 3.42
CA GLU A 43 -2.81 7.86 3.56
C GLU A 43 -3.14 8.25 5.01
N LEU A 44 -2.59 7.55 5.99
CA LEU A 44 -2.74 7.88 7.41
C LEU A 44 -1.90 9.10 7.81
N MET A 45 -0.63 9.15 7.38
CA MET A 45 0.31 10.20 7.77
C MET A 45 0.12 11.49 6.97
N LYS A 46 -0.46 11.40 5.76
CA LYS A 46 -0.68 12.50 4.82
C LYS A 46 0.51 13.47 4.72
N PRO A 47 1.73 12.98 4.45
CA PRO A 47 2.90 13.84 4.37
C PRO A 47 2.73 14.84 3.22
N HIS A 48 3.16 16.08 3.44
CA HIS A 48 3.10 17.13 2.42
C HIS A 48 3.88 16.77 1.15
N ASN A 49 5.03 16.11 1.33
CA ASN A 49 5.84 15.58 0.23
C ASN A 49 6.07 14.07 0.45
N PRO A 50 5.19 13.21 -0.09
CA PRO A 50 5.27 11.76 0.09
C PRO A 50 6.60 11.14 -0.36
N LEU A 51 7.12 11.59 -1.50
CA LEU A 51 8.38 11.09 -2.05
C LEU A 51 9.56 11.38 -1.11
N ALA A 52 9.64 12.61 -0.59
CA ALA A 52 10.68 12.98 0.37
C ALA A 52 10.52 12.26 1.73
N SER A 53 9.30 11.82 2.06
CA SER A 53 8.99 11.05 3.27
C SER A 53 9.16 9.53 3.08
N GLY A 54 9.63 9.07 1.92
CA GLY A 54 9.91 7.65 1.66
C GLY A 54 8.69 6.82 1.24
N PHE A 55 7.64 7.47 0.73
CA PHE A 55 6.45 6.82 0.15
C PHE A 55 6.41 6.88 -1.37
#